data_AF-G1PDM9-F1
#
_entry.id   AF-G1PDM9-F1
#
_cell.length_a   1.000
_cell.length_b   1.000
_cell.length_c   1.000
_cell.angle_alpha   90.00
_cell.angle_beta   90.00
_cell.angle_gamma   90.00
#
_symmetry.space_group_name_H-M   'P 1'
#
loop_
_entity.id
_entity.type
_entity.pdbx_description
1 polymer ?
#
loop_
_entity_poly.entity_id
_entity_poly.type
_entity_poly.pdbx_seq_one_letter_code
_entity_poly.pdbx_strand_id
1 'polypeptide(L)'
;ILRDRSFSRISDEDWDLIHKVHLRGSFQVTRAAWDHMKKQKFGRIIMTSSASGIYGNFGQANYSAAKLGLLGLANTLAIEGQKNNIHCNTIAPTAGSRMTKTVMPEDILEALKPDYVAPLVLWLCHESCEENGGLFEVGAGWIGKLRWERSLGAIVRQRNQPMTPEAVKANWRKICDFENASKPQRIEESTGSIIGVLSKIDSDGGVSANHTSHAASSKATSGSVTVGYTLPSFSSAYTELETIMYALGVGASVKEPKDLKFIYEGHSDFSCLPTFGVIIAQKSVMRGDLVEIPGLSIDLAKILHGEQYLELYKPLPRTGTLRNETVVADVLDKGSGLVILIDVYSYSGKELICYNQFSLFLVGSGGIGGKRTSDKVKEAVAIPNRHPDAVFTDTTSLNQAALYRLSGDWNPLHIDPNFAGLAGFNKPILHGLCTFGFSARHVLQQFADSDVSRFKAIKARFAKPVYPGQTLKTEMWKEGNRIHFQTKAQETGNIVISNAYVDLVPTSDVLAKTPSEGEELQSTLVFEEIGRRLKDVGHEVVKKVNAVFEWHITKDGNVAAKWTVDLKNGTGKVYQGPAKGSADVTITLSDDDFIGVVLGKIDPQKAFFSGRLKAKGNIMLSLKLQTIFKNYAKL
;
A
#
# COMPACT_ATOMS: atom_id res chain seq x y z
N ILE A 1 19.85 11.34 40.95
CA ILE A 1 20.05 12.72 41.44
C ILE A 1 20.01 13.71 40.27
N LEU A 2 19.78 14.99 40.55
CA LEU A 2 19.84 16.11 39.59
C LEU A 2 20.81 17.18 40.13
N ARG A 3 21.48 17.90 39.23
CA ARG A 3 22.37 19.04 39.50
C ARG A 3 22.20 20.06 38.38
N ASP A 4 21.00 20.63 38.33
CA ASP A 4 20.56 21.45 37.22
C ASP A 4 21.17 22.86 37.31
N ARG A 5 21.92 23.21 36.28
CA ARG A 5 22.63 24.49 36.12
C ARG A 5 22.72 24.80 34.63
N SER A 6 22.57 26.08 34.25
CA SER A 6 22.90 26.53 32.89
C SER A 6 24.32 26.10 32.53
N PHE A 7 24.60 25.82 31.26
CA PHE A 7 25.88 25.24 30.82
C PHE A 7 27.12 25.96 31.39
N SER A 8 27.14 27.29 31.35
CA SER A 8 28.24 28.12 31.88
C SER A 8 28.42 28.09 33.41
N ARG A 9 27.49 27.48 34.15
CA ARG A 9 27.47 27.39 35.62
C ARG A 9 27.55 25.96 36.13
N ILE A 10 27.73 24.98 35.24
CA ILE A 10 27.99 23.59 35.65
C ILE A 10 29.44 23.53 36.11
N SER A 11 29.67 23.17 37.38
CA SER A 11 31.01 22.86 37.88
C SER A 11 31.44 21.46 37.44
N ASP A 12 32.75 21.18 37.45
CA ASP A 12 33.27 19.83 37.20
C ASP A 12 32.69 18.81 38.21
N GLU A 13 32.51 19.21 39.46
CA GLU A 13 31.89 18.37 40.49
C GLU A 13 30.43 18.02 40.15
N ASP A 14 29.64 19.00 39.69
CA ASP A 14 28.26 18.77 39.24
C ASP A 14 28.22 17.82 38.03
N TRP A 15 29.18 17.95 37.11
CA TRP A 15 29.30 17.07 35.94
C TRP A 15 29.66 15.63 36.35
N ASP A 16 30.73 15.48 37.11
CA ASP A 16 31.29 14.20 37.52
C ASP A 16 30.33 13.41 38.39
N LEU A 17 29.67 14.07 39.35
CA LEU A 17 28.73 13.41 40.24
C LEU A 17 27.54 12.83 39.46
N ILE A 18 27.02 13.56 38.47
CA ILE A 18 25.91 13.10 37.62
C ILE A 18 26.33 11.90 36.76
N HIS A 19 27.49 11.96 36.12
CA HIS A 19 28.00 10.85 35.31
C HIS A 19 28.36 9.62 36.16
N LYS A 20 28.95 9.85 37.33
CA LYS A 20 29.31 8.80 38.30
C LYS A 20 28.09 8.01 38.75
N VAL A 21 27.01 8.71 39.10
CA VAL A 21 25.78 8.06 39.58
C VAL A 21 25.01 7.40 38.45
N HIS A 22 24.74 8.10 37.35
CA HIS A 22 23.82 7.59 36.33
C HIS A 22 24.49 6.62 35.36
N LEU A 23 25.50 7.09 34.62
CA LEU A 23 26.12 6.30 33.56
C LEU A 23 27.11 5.27 34.11
N ARG A 24 28.08 5.74 34.90
CA ARG A 24 29.11 4.86 35.48
C ARG A 24 28.52 3.89 36.50
N GLY A 25 27.53 4.33 37.28
CA GLY A 25 26.79 3.48 38.23
C GLY A 25 26.10 2.31 37.54
N SER A 26 25.28 2.61 36.52
CA SER A 26 24.60 1.57 35.71
C SER A 26 25.59 0.59 35.09
N PHE A 27 26.68 1.09 34.48
CA PHE A 27 27.75 0.23 33.96
C PHE A 27 28.32 -0.72 35.02
N GLN A 28 28.64 -0.22 36.22
CA GLN A 28 29.25 -1.05 37.27
C GLN A 28 28.28 -2.13 37.77
N VAL A 29 27.01 -1.79 37.97
CA VAL A 29 25.99 -2.75 38.42
C VAL A 29 25.74 -3.81 37.36
N THR A 30 25.57 -3.40 36.10
CA THR A 30 25.37 -4.34 35.00
C THR A 30 26.58 -5.25 34.82
N ARG A 31 27.81 -4.72 34.90
CA ARG A 31 29.04 -5.51 34.82
C ARG A 31 29.13 -6.55 35.93
N ALA A 32 28.75 -6.20 37.15
CA ALA A 32 28.74 -7.14 38.27
C ALA A 32 27.72 -8.28 38.08
N ALA A 33 26.58 -8.01 37.46
CA ALA A 33 25.55 -9.02 37.19
C ALA A 33 25.81 -9.87 35.94
N TRP A 34 26.63 -9.38 35.00
CA TRP A 34 26.76 -9.93 33.65
C TRP A 34 27.16 -11.41 33.62
N ASP A 35 28.20 -11.80 34.37
CA ASP A 35 28.69 -13.17 34.35
C ASP A 35 27.69 -14.16 34.96
N HIS A 36 26.84 -13.70 35.89
CA HIS A 36 25.75 -14.52 36.43
C HIS A 36 24.68 -14.77 35.35
N MET A 37 24.24 -13.72 34.66
CA MET A 37 23.27 -13.80 33.57
C MET A 37 23.76 -14.69 32.41
N LYS A 38 25.06 -14.57 32.09
CA LYS A 38 25.70 -15.37 31.04
C LYS A 38 25.75 -16.86 31.37
N LYS A 39 26.07 -17.20 32.62
CA LYS A 39 26.11 -18.60 33.11
C LYS A 39 24.73 -19.24 33.09
N GLN A 40 23.69 -18.52 33.54
CA GLN A 40 22.33 -19.05 33.59
C GLN A 40 21.56 -18.98 32.26
N LYS A 41 22.14 -18.39 31.21
CA LYS A 41 21.52 -18.23 29.88
C LYS A 41 20.18 -17.48 29.93
N PHE A 42 20.10 -16.51 30.83
CA PHE A 42 18.94 -15.65 30.99
C PHE A 42 19.34 -14.35 31.68
N GLY A 43 18.95 -13.22 31.10
CA GLY A 43 19.13 -11.91 31.71
C GLY A 43 18.19 -10.87 31.13
N ARG A 44 17.73 -9.95 31.97
CA ARG A 44 16.93 -8.79 31.57
C ARG A 44 17.48 -7.58 32.28
N ILE A 45 17.91 -6.58 31.50
CA ILE A 45 18.56 -5.37 31.99
C ILE A 45 17.73 -4.18 31.53
N ILE A 46 17.46 -3.26 32.45
CA ILE A 46 16.74 -2.02 32.16
C ILE A 46 17.63 -0.83 32.47
N MET A 47 17.87 -0.01 31.45
CA MET A 47 18.52 1.29 31.59
C MET A 47 17.47 2.39 31.71
N THR A 48 17.67 3.35 32.62
CA THR A 48 16.74 4.46 32.81
C THR A 48 17.30 5.75 32.22
N SER A 49 16.87 6.07 31.00
CA SER A 49 17.08 7.36 30.33
C SER A 49 16.03 8.39 30.77
N SER A 50 15.79 9.43 29.97
CA SER A 50 14.76 10.45 30.18
C SER A 50 14.48 11.19 28.87
N ALA A 51 13.32 11.86 28.79
CA ALA A 51 13.03 12.81 27.72
C ALA A 51 14.12 13.91 27.63
N SER A 52 14.66 14.40 28.76
CA SER A 52 15.80 15.32 28.76
C SER A 52 17.03 14.74 28.08
N GLY A 53 17.27 13.42 28.18
CA GLY A 53 18.35 12.76 27.47
C GLY A 53 18.09 12.65 25.97
N ILE A 54 16.86 12.29 25.59
CA ILE A 54 16.48 12.04 24.19
C ILE A 54 16.40 13.34 23.38
N TYR A 55 15.73 14.35 23.93
CA TYR A 55 15.38 15.59 23.21
C TYR A 55 16.18 16.82 23.67
N GLY A 56 16.89 16.71 24.80
CA GLY A 56 17.54 17.85 25.46
C GLY A 56 16.61 18.60 26.42
N ASN A 57 17.18 19.27 27.41
CA ASN A 57 16.44 20.17 28.29
C ASN A 57 17.37 21.30 28.81
N PHE A 58 16.82 22.50 28.99
CA PHE A 58 17.59 23.66 29.43
C PHE A 58 18.19 23.42 30.82
N GLY A 59 19.48 23.75 31.00
CA GLY A 59 20.16 23.66 32.29
C GLY A 59 20.47 22.23 32.76
N GLN A 60 20.42 21.24 31.87
CA GLN A 60 20.62 19.82 32.21
C GLN A 60 21.70 19.13 31.37
N ALA A 61 22.71 19.84 30.86
CA ALA A 61 23.71 19.26 29.94
C ALA A 61 24.41 18.00 30.49
N ASN A 62 24.85 18.03 31.76
CA ASN A 62 25.42 16.88 32.47
C ASN A 62 24.44 15.69 32.57
N TYR A 63 23.18 15.97 32.92
CA TYR A 63 22.14 14.96 33.09
C TYR A 63 21.69 14.36 31.76
N SER A 64 21.40 15.19 30.76
CA SER A 64 21.05 14.78 29.40
C SER A 64 22.14 13.90 28.78
N ALA A 65 23.41 14.30 28.91
CA ALA A 65 24.55 13.51 28.42
C ALA A 65 24.61 12.13 29.09
N ALA A 66 24.51 12.07 30.42
CA ALA A 66 24.52 10.80 31.15
C ALA A 66 23.33 9.91 30.76
N LYS A 67 22.13 10.49 30.56
CA LYS A 67 20.90 9.75 30.26
C LYS A 67 20.86 9.20 28.84
N LEU A 68 21.29 9.98 27.85
CA LEU A 68 21.42 9.46 26.49
C LEU A 68 22.60 8.46 26.37
N GLY A 69 23.66 8.65 27.16
CA GLY A 69 24.75 7.68 27.28
C GLY A 69 24.30 6.29 27.75
N LEU A 70 23.26 6.21 28.58
CA LEU A 70 22.67 4.94 29.00
C LEU A 70 22.00 4.18 27.85
N LEU A 71 21.38 4.89 26.89
CA LEU A 71 20.86 4.28 25.67
C LEU A 71 21.99 3.71 24.81
N GLY A 72 23.09 4.46 24.65
CA GLY A 72 24.27 3.96 23.93
C GLY A 72 24.86 2.70 24.57
N LEU A 73 24.95 2.67 25.91
CA LEU A 73 25.37 1.49 26.66
C LEU A 73 24.39 0.31 26.44
N ALA A 74 23.08 0.54 26.55
CA ALA A 74 22.07 -0.48 26.34
C ALA A 74 22.13 -1.11 24.95
N ASN A 75 22.27 -0.29 23.90
CA ASN A 75 22.34 -0.75 22.52
C ASN A 75 23.50 -1.75 22.31
N THR A 76 24.65 -1.49 22.93
CA THR A 76 25.82 -2.37 22.83
C THR A 76 25.60 -3.66 23.62
N LEU A 77 25.12 -3.56 24.86
CA LEU A 77 24.86 -4.72 25.71
C LEU A 77 23.77 -5.64 25.15
N ALA A 78 22.76 -5.08 24.48
CA ALA A 78 21.72 -5.84 23.78
C ALA A 78 22.32 -6.78 22.72
N ILE A 79 23.35 -6.31 21.99
CA ILE A 79 24.05 -7.08 20.97
C ILE A 79 24.95 -8.14 21.60
N GLU A 80 25.78 -7.74 22.57
CA GLU A 80 26.71 -8.65 23.26
C GLU A 80 25.98 -9.78 24.01
N GLY A 81 24.82 -9.46 24.59
CA GLY A 81 24.02 -10.37 25.40
C GLY A 81 23.14 -11.34 24.60
N GLN A 82 22.84 -11.03 23.33
CA GLN A 82 21.85 -11.75 22.53
C GLN A 82 22.11 -13.26 22.46
N LYS A 83 23.37 -13.67 22.22
CA LYS A 83 23.76 -15.09 22.14
C LYS A 83 23.61 -15.85 23.46
N ASN A 84 23.37 -15.16 24.57
CA ASN A 84 23.21 -15.73 25.89
C ASN A 84 21.83 -15.43 26.49
N ASN A 85 20.85 -15.01 25.67
CA ASN A 85 19.50 -14.64 26.10
C ASN A 85 19.51 -13.58 27.22
N ILE A 86 20.43 -12.62 27.08
CA ILE A 86 20.50 -11.43 27.92
C ILE A 86 19.99 -10.27 27.08
N HIS A 87 18.83 -9.73 27.46
CA HIS A 87 18.24 -8.58 26.78
C HIS A 87 18.50 -7.31 27.59
N CYS A 88 18.77 -6.22 26.90
CA CYS A 88 18.95 -4.90 27.50
C CYS A 88 18.05 -3.89 26.80
N ASN A 89 17.10 -3.32 27.53
CA ASN A 89 16.17 -2.31 27.03
C ASN A 89 16.31 -1.00 27.82
N THR A 90 15.87 0.10 27.23
CA THR A 90 15.92 1.44 27.82
C THR A 90 14.52 2.00 27.99
N ILE A 91 14.24 2.57 29.16
CA ILE A 91 13.02 3.34 29.41
C ILE A 91 13.35 4.80 29.69
N ALA A 92 12.47 5.71 29.28
CA ALA A 92 12.48 7.14 29.54
C ALA A 92 11.18 7.48 30.27
N PRO A 93 11.16 7.38 31.61
CA PRO A 93 9.96 7.59 32.38
C PRO A 93 9.63 9.08 32.54
N THR A 94 8.35 9.40 32.38
CA THR A 94 7.73 10.67 32.76
C THR A 94 6.91 10.42 34.02
N ALA A 95 7.51 10.67 35.18
CA ALA A 95 6.86 10.51 36.48
C ALA A 95 7.04 11.77 37.31
N GLY A 96 6.03 12.08 38.13
CA GLY A 96 6.06 13.16 39.10
C GLY A 96 7.15 12.86 40.12
N SER A 97 8.16 13.73 40.19
CA SER A 97 9.23 13.57 41.18
C SER A 97 8.88 14.36 42.44
N ARG A 98 9.52 14.04 43.57
CA ARG A 98 9.45 14.85 44.80
C ARG A 98 9.79 16.34 44.56
N MET A 99 10.49 16.64 43.46
CA MET A 99 10.95 17.98 43.07
C MET A 99 9.94 18.77 42.21
N THR A 100 9.00 18.10 41.54
CA THR A 100 7.95 18.75 40.72
C THR A 100 6.67 19.04 41.50
N LYS A 101 6.61 18.56 42.76
CA LYS A 101 5.46 18.67 43.67
C LYS A 101 5.07 20.08 44.08
N THR A 102 5.96 21.07 43.91
CA THR A 102 5.74 22.47 44.31
C THR A 102 5.24 23.36 43.17
N VAL A 103 5.11 22.84 41.94
CA VAL A 103 4.80 23.64 40.73
C VAL A 103 3.64 23.07 39.92
N MET A 104 3.37 21.76 40.00
CA MET A 104 2.31 21.11 39.23
C MET A 104 0.99 21.01 40.02
N PRO A 105 -0.17 21.17 39.36
CA PRO A 105 -1.49 20.85 39.92
C PRO A 105 -1.57 19.40 40.45
N GLU A 106 -2.34 19.19 41.53
CA GLU A 106 -2.40 17.89 42.23
C GLU A 106 -2.96 16.76 41.36
N ASP A 107 -3.92 17.06 40.48
CA ASP A 107 -4.50 16.14 39.51
C ASP A 107 -3.46 15.61 38.50
N ILE A 108 -2.52 16.47 38.07
CA ILE A 108 -1.41 16.08 37.20
C ILE A 108 -0.39 15.23 37.96
N LEU A 109 -0.10 15.56 39.23
CA LEU A 109 0.79 14.76 40.08
C LEU A 109 0.22 13.36 40.33
N GLU A 110 -1.10 13.25 40.54
CA GLU A 110 -1.79 11.96 40.67
C GLU A 110 -1.76 11.12 39.40
N ALA A 111 -1.77 11.76 38.23
CA ALA A 111 -1.66 11.09 36.94
C ALA A 111 -0.22 10.61 36.64
N LEU A 112 0.82 11.18 37.27
CA LEU A 112 2.23 10.85 37.00
C LEU A 112 2.85 9.92 38.06
N LYS A 113 2.08 8.94 38.55
CA LYS A 113 2.56 7.98 39.55
C LYS A 113 3.58 6.98 38.97
N PRO A 114 4.63 6.61 39.72
CA PRO A 114 5.58 5.57 39.33
C PRO A 114 4.91 4.21 39.05
N ASP A 115 3.75 3.94 39.64
CA ASP A 115 2.95 2.73 39.40
C ASP A 115 2.57 2.55 37.94
N TYR A 116 2.50 3.62 37.15
CA TYR A 116 2.23 3.56 35.72
C TYR A 116 3.47 3.24 34.87
N VAL A 117 4.67 3.24 35.46
CA VAL A 117 5.92 2.85 34.81
C VAL A 117 6.25 1.37 35.08
N ALA A 118 5.92 0.88 36.28
CA ALA A 118 6.29 -0.46 36.72
C ALA A 118 5.83 -1.61 35.79
N PRO A 119 4.61 -1.62 35.22
CA PRO A 119 4.17 -2.68 34.32
C PRO A 119 5.05 -2.87 33.09
N LEU A 120 5.54 -1.77 32.48
CA LEU A 120 6.45 -1.85 31.35
C LEU A 120 7.79 -2.47 31.75
N VAL A 121 8.34 -2.07 32.90
CA VAL A 121 9.58 -2.63 33.43
C VAL A 121 9.43 -4.13 33.68
N LEU A 122 8.32 -4.55 34.31
CA LEU A 122 8.05 -5.96 34.57
C LEU A 122 7.88 -6.75 33.28
N TRP A 123 7.17 -6.20 32.28
CA TRP A 123 7.04 -6.83 30.97
C TRP A 123 8.39 -7.01 30.28
N LEU A 124 9.20 -5.96 30.20
CA LEU A 124 10.55 -6.03 29.59
C LEU A 124 11.51 -6.95 30.37
N CYS A 125 11.21 -7.25 31.64
CA CYS A 125 11.93 -8.20 32.46
C CYS A 125 11.32 -9.61 32.51
N HIS A 126 10.20 -9.84 31.82
CA HIS A 126 9.54 -11.14 31.79
C HIS A 126 10.30 -12.12 30.87
N GLU A 127 10.20 -13.42 31.16
CA GLU A 127 10.89 -14.46 30.38
C GLU A 127 10.39 -14.53 28.94
N SER A 128 9.09 -14.33 28.72
CA SER A 128 8.46 -14.35 27.38
C SER A 128 8.69 -13.08 26.56
N CYS A 129 9.31 -12.04 27.13
CA CYS A 129 9.56 -10.81 26.40
C CYS A 129 10.79 -10.97 25.49
N GLU A 130 10.57 -10.91 24.18
CA GLU A 130 11.61 -10.99 23.15
C GLU A 130 12.21 -9.63 22.78
N GLU A 131 11.72 -8.53 23.37
CA GLU A 131 12.23 -7.20 23.09
C GLU A 131 13.68 -7.03 23.57
N ASN A 132 14.54 -6.50 22.71
CA ASN A 132 15.96 -6.29 23.00
C ASN A 132 16.49 -5.07 22.24
N GLY A 133 17.21 -4.19 22.92
CA GLY A 133 17.70 -2.93 22.35
C GLY A 133 16.60 -1.87 22.14
N GLY A 134 15.42 -2.05 22.75
CA GLY A 134 14.32 -1.10 22.63
C GLY A 134 14.52 0.17 23.47
N LEU A 135 13.94 1.28 23.02
CA LEU A 135 13.80 2.53 23.75
C LEU A 135 12.31 2.85 23.90
N PHE A 136 11.85 3.10 25.12
CA PHE A 136 10.45 3.37 25.39
C PHE A 136 10.27 4.63 26.25
N GLU A 137 9.35 5.51 25.85
CA GLU A 137 8.79 6.52 26.75
C GLU A 137 7.60 5.93 27.48
N VAL A 138 7.44 6.31 28.76
CA VAL A 138 6.37 5.77 29.61
C VAL A 138 5.96 6.74 30.70
N GLY A 139 4.66 6.94 30.88
CA GLY A 139 4.11 7.79 31.94
C GLY A 139 2.60 7.96 31.80
N ALA A 140 1.89 8.22 32.91
CA ALA A 140 0.44 8.44 32.93
C ALA A 140 -0.42 7.39 32.20
N GLY A 141 0.02 6.13 32.19
CA GLY A 141 -0.68 5.03 31.50
C GLY A 141 -0.43 4.96 29.99
N TRP A 142 0.42 5.83 29.43
CA TRP A 142 0.86 5.78 28.04
C TRP A 142 2.27 5.19 27.92
N ILE A 143 2.49 4.39 26.88
CA ILE A 143 3.78 3.78 26.52
C ILE A 143 4.00 3.95 25.02
N GLY A 144 5.15 4.50 24.62
CA GLY A 144 5.54 4.66 23.23
C GLY A 144 6.94 4.11 22.96
N LYS A 145 7.13 3.34 21.88
CA LYS A 145 8.45 2.88 21.43
C LYS A 145 9.09 3.91 20.52
N LEU A 146 10.34 4.25 20.78
CA LEU A 146 11.15 5.17 19.99
C LEU A 146 12.18 4.40 19.14
N ARG A 147 12.58 5.02 18.03
CA ARG A 147 13.67 4.56 17.16
C ARG A 147 14.32 5.74 16.44
N TRP A 148 15.56 5.57 16.00
CA TRP A 148 16.22 6.55 15.13
C TRP A 148 15.69 6.43 13.70
N GLU A 149 15.59 7.58 13.04
CA GLU A 149 15.27 7.72 11.62
C GLU A 149 16.35 8.56 10.96
N ARG A 150 16.73 8.21 9.73
CA ARG A 150 17.84 8.81 8.98
C ARG A 150 17.38 9.14 7.57
N SER A 151 17.50 10.41 7.17
CA SER A 151 17.29 10.83 5.78
C SER A 151 18.13 9.99 4.80
N LEU A 152 17.74 9.96 3.53
CA LEU A 152 18.56 9.29 2.50
C LEU A 152 19.86 10.04 2.22
N GLY A 153 19.96 11.31 2.62
CA GLY A 153 21.12 12.14 2.41
C GLY A 153 21.33 12.54 0.94
N ALA A 154 22.52 13.05 0.66
CA ALA A 154 22.93 13.43 -0.69
C ALA A 154 24.43 13.16 -0.89
N ILE A 155 24.82 12.84 -2.13
CA ILE A 155 26.23 12.84 -2.54
C ILE A 155 26.64 14.29 -2.82
N VAL A 156 27.64 14.78 -2.09
CA VAL A 156 28.05 16.20 -2.10
C VAL A 156 29.51 16.39 -2.51
N ARG A 157 30.11 15.38 -3.15
CA ARG A 157 31.46 15.45 -3.71
C ARG A 157 31.53 14.72 -5.05
N GLN A 158 32.48 15.12 -5.89
CA GLN A 158 32.79 14.45 -7.15
C GLN A 158 34.08 13.63 -7.03
N ARG A 159 34.30 12.72 -7.98
CA ARG A 159 35.54 11.94 -8.05
C ARG A 159 36.73 12.87 -8.26
N ASN A 160 37.82 12.64 -7.53
CA ASN A 160 39.07 13.40 -7.61
C ASN A 160 38.94 14.92 -7.34
N GLN A 161 37.82 15.37 -6.76
CA GLN A 161 37.65 16.76 -6.33
C GLN A 161 37.50 16.83 -4.81
N PRO A 162 37.99 17.91 -4.17
CA PRO A 162 37.75 18.14 -2.75
C PRO A 162 36.25 18.40 -2.52
N MET A 163 35.74 17.92 -1.38
CA MET A 163 34.41 18.28 -0.91
C MET A 163 34.42 19.73 -0.42
N THR A 164 33.45 20.54 -0.86
CA THR A 164 33.38 21.96 -0.49
C THR A 164 32.15 22.27 0.39
N PRO A 165 32.21 23.28 1.27
CA PRO A 165 31.04 23.75 2.03
C PRO A 165 29.88 24.18 1.13
N GLU A 166 30.17 24.76 -0.04
CA GLU A 166 29.17 25.24 -1.00
C GLU A 166 28.36 24.07 -1.58
N ALA A 167 29.00 22.93 -1.88
CA ALA A 167 28.32 21.73 -2.36
C ALA A 167 27.38 21.13 -1.30
N VAL A 168 27.76 21.20 -0.02
CA VAL A 168 26.89 20.82 1.11
C VAL A 168 25.68 21.75 1.18
N LYS A 169 25.91 23.07 1.15
CA LYS A 169 24.83 24.07 1.18
C LYS A 169 23.85 23.90 0.03
N ALA A 170 24.35 23.68 -1.19
CA ALA A 170 23.52 23.48 -2.38
C ALA A 170 22.59 22.25 -2.27
N ASN A 171 22.99 21.23 -1.49
CA ASN A 171 22.23 20.01 -1.30
C ASN A 171 21.51 19.94 0.07
N TRP A 172 21.55 21.01 0.87
CA TRP A 172 21.08 20.98 2.26
C TRP A 172 19.64 20.50 2.41
N ARG A 173 18.74 20.96 1.52
CA ARG A 173 17.33 20.52 1.51
C ARG A 173 17.21 19.00 1.36
N LYS A 174 18.00 18.39 0.48
CA LYS A 174 17.99 16.94 0.24
C LYS A 174 18.64 16.17 1.40
N ILE A 175 19.69 16.73 1.98
CA ILE A 175 20.36 16.14 3.17
C ILE A 175 19.38 16.05 4.34
N CYS A 176 18.53 17.06 4.53
CA CYS A 176 17.58 17.15 5.62
C CYS A 176 16.17 16.58 5.29
N ASP A 177 16.00 15.89 4.17
CA ASP A 177 14.70 15.36 3.73
C ASP A 177 14.36 14.00 4.38
N PHE A 178 13.22 13.93 5.05
CA PHE A 178 12.73 12.74 5.74
C PHE A 178 11.56 12.03 5.03
N GLU A 179 11.06 12.51 3.88
CA GLU A 179 9.90 11.91 3.19
C GLU A 179 10.10 10.43 2.85
N ASN A 180 11.35 10.01 2.54
CA ASN A 180 11.71 8.63 2.24
C ASN A 180 12.81 8.09 3.18
N ALA A 181 12.76 8.47 4.45
CA ALA A 181 13.82 8.15 5.40
C ALA A 181 14.00 6.64 5.67
N SER A 182 15.24 6.27 5.97
CA SER A 182 15.67 4.94 6.40
C SER A 182 15.65 4.80 7.92
N LYS A 183 15.52 3.57 8.42
CA LYS A 183 15.48 3.24 9.87
C LYS A 183 16.54 2.21 10.21
N PRO A 184 17.85 2.54 10.08
CA PRO A 184 18.92 1.58 10.31
C PRO A 184 18.88 1.09 11.76
N GLN A 185 18.90 -0.22 11.94
CA GLN A 185 18.87 -0.86 13.27
C GLN A 185 20.25 -1.34 13.72
N ARG A 186 21.20 -1.49 12.78
CA ARG A 186 22.56 -1.96 13.06
C ARG A 186 23.63 -1.15 12.35
N ILE A 187 24.87 -1.29 12.81
CA ILE A 187 26.01 -0.55 12.25
C ILE A 187 26.32 -0.97 10.81
N GLU A 188 26.07 -2.22 10.45
CA GLU A 188 26.27 -2.75 9.10
C GLU A 188 25.32 -2.08 8.09
N GLU A 189 24.06 -1.87 8.47
CA GLU A 189 23.08 -1.15 7.64
C GLU A 189 23.47 0.33 7.45
N SER A 190 24.02 0.95 8.49
CA SER A 190 24.49 2.34 8.42
C SER A 190 25.73 2.50 7.53
N THR A 191 26.69 1.58 7.65
CA THR A 191 27.96 1.61 6.88
C THR A 191 27.76 1.18 5.43
N GLY A 192 26.87 0.22 5.17
CA GLY A 192 26.54 -0.23 3.82
C GLY A 192 26.09 0.92 2.89
N SER A 193 25.34 1.89 3.39
CA SER A 193 24.95 3.06 2.58
C SER A 193 26.13 3.94 2.16
N ILE A 194 27.18 4.03 2.99
CA ILE A 194 28.38 4.84 2.66
C ILE A 194 29.19 4.12 1.58
N ILE A 195 29.33 2.80 1.67
CA ILE A 195 29.98 1.99 0.64
C ILE A 195 29.24 2.14 -0.70
N GLY A 196 27.91 2.14 -0.68
CA GLY A 196 27.10 2.43 -1.87
C GLY A 196 27.39 3.81 -2.47
N VAL A 197 27.58 4.84 -1.63
CA VAL A 197 27.99 6.18 -2.08
C VAL A 197 29.39 6.17 -2.72
N LEU A 198 30.36 5.45 -2.15
CA LEU A 198 31.70 5.33 -2.73
C LEU A 198 31.64 4.72 -4.13
N SER A 199 30.88 3.64 -4.29
CA SER A 199 30.65 3.01 -5.59
C SER A 199 30.03 3.98 -6.60
N LYS A 200 29.06 4.79 -6.17
CA LYS A 200 28.43 5.82 -7.03
C LYS A 200 29.40 6.92 -7.45
N ILE A 201 30.28 7.36 -6.55
CA ILE A 201 31.28 8.40 -6.85
C ILE A 201 32.36 7.86 -7.80
N ASP A 202 32.75 6.60 -7.66
CA ASP A 202 33.73 5.98 -8.54
C ASP A 202 33.18 5.74 -9.96
N SER A 203 31.86 5.51 -10.10
CA SER A 203 31.18 5.33 -11.40
C SER A 203 30.90 6.64 -12.15
N ASP A 204 30.68 7.78 -11.48
CA ASP A 204 30.27 9.06 -12.10
C ASP A 204 31.43 9.89 -12.70
N GLY A 205 32.55 9.26 -13.06
CA GLY A 205 33.75 9.92 -13.57
C GLY A 205 33.65 10.45 -15.00
N GLY A 206 32.90 11.53 -15.22
CA GLY A 206 33.13 12.45 -16.34
C GLY A 206 31.91 13.19 -16.86
N VAL A 207 31.74 14.47 -16.47
CA VAL A 207 31.51 15.64 -17.35
C VAL A 207 31.84 16.92 -16.55
N SER A 208 32.64 17.80 -17.17
CA SER A 208 33.12 19.09 -16.66
C SER A 208 32.02 20.14 -16.51
N ALA A 209 32.15 21.00 -15.49
CA ALA A 209 31.42 22.25 -15.39
C ALA A 209 31.95 23.27 -16.41
N ASN A 210 31.09 23.77 -17.31
CA ASN A 210 30.89 25.20 -17.60
C ASN A 210 29.94 25.40 -18.80
N HIS A 211 28.98 26.31 -18.60
CA HIS A 211 28.18 26.90 -19.66
C HIS A 211 29.04 27.81 -20.52
N THR A 212 29.11 27.53 -21.83
CA THR A 212 29.03 28.46 -22.99
C THR A 212 29.79 27.88 -24.18
N SER A 213 29.27 28.16 -25.38
CA SER A 213 29.80 27.89 -26.73
C SER A 213 29.37 26.61 -27.44
N HIS A 214 29.31 26.76 -28.76
CA HIS A 214 28.54 26.03 -29.74
C HIS A 214 28.95 24.57 -29.99
N ALA A 215 27.93 23.79 -30.37
CA ALA A 215 27.94 22.66 -31.29
C ALA A 215 29.28 21.95 -31.57
N ALA A 216 29.41 20.73 -31.04
CA ALA A 216 29.98 19.60 -31.77
C ALA A 216 29.44 18.30 -31.13
N SER A 217 28.86 17.43 -31.97
CA SER A 217 28.40 16.10 -31.57
C SER A 217 29.57 15.28 -31.02
N SER A 218 29.50 14.87 -29.76
CA SER A 218 30.39 13.84 -29.20
C SER A 218 29.75 12.48 -29.38
N LYS A 219 30.39 11.64 -30.20
CA LYS A 219 30.06 10.22 -30.38
C LYS A 219 30.04 9.52 -29.02
N ALA A 220 28.95 8.80 -28.75
CA ALA A 220 28.84 7.88 -27.63
C ALA A 220 29.98 6.84 -27.71
N THR A 221 30.85 6.84 -26.69
CA THR A 221 31.78 5.75 -26.46
C THR A 221 31.02 4.55 -25.92
N SER A 222 31.31 3.39 -26.50
CA SER A 222 30.73 2.08 -26.24
C SER A 222 30.96 1.62 -24.79
N GLY A 223 30.04 1.93 -23.88
CA GLY A 223 29.87 1.22 -22.62
C GLY A 223 28.73 0.22 -22.77
N SER A 224 29.02 -1.07 -22.61
CA SER A 224 28.02 -2.15 -22.64
C SER A 224 26.85 -1.82 -21.70
N VAL A 225 25.68 -1.53 -22.25
CA VAL A 225 24.42 -1.39 -21.51
C VAL A 225 24.15 -2.71 -20.79
N THR A 226 24.01 -2.68 -19.46
CA THR A 226 24.02 -3.90 -18.63
C THR A 226 22.65 -4.59 -18.68
N VAL A 227 22.38 -5.29 -19.77
CA VAL A 227 21.28 -6.26 -19.85
C VAL A 227 21.32 -7.19 -18.63
N GLY A 228 20.20 -7.36 -17.94
CA GLY A 228 20.12 -8.13 -16.70
C GLY A 228 20.38 -7.32 -15.42
N TYR A 229 20.62 -6.01 -15.51
CA TYR A 229 20.74 -5.14 -14.34
C TYR A 229 19.44 -5.14 -13.52
N THR A 230 19.55 -5.45 -12.24
CA THR A 230 18.44 -5.45 -11.28
C THR A 230 18.41 -4.13 -10.53
N LEU A 231 17.27 -3.45 -10.52
CA LEU A 231 17.07 -2.25 -9.71
C LEU A 231 16.67 -2.62 -8.28
N PRO A 232 16.88 -1.70 -7.29
CA PRO A 232 16.47 -1.94 -5.92
C PRO A 232 14.99 -2.35 -5.80
N SER A 233 14.72 -3.40 -5.04
CA SER A 233 13.35 -3.83 -4.78
C SER A 233 12.58 -2.77 -4.00
N PHE A 234 11.28 -2.63 -4.28
CA PHE A 234 10.40 -1.71 -3.56
C PHE A 234 9.04 -2.35 -3.26
N SER A 235 8.33 -1.82 -2.26
CA SER A 235 6.99 -2.30 -1.91
C SER A 235 5.90 -1.32 -2.35
N SER A 236 4.79 -1.87 -2.83
CA SER A 236 3.56 -1.16 -3.18
C SER A 236 2.44 -1.67 -2.29
N ALA A 237 1.98 -0.83 -1.36
CA ALA A 237 0.78 -1.07 -0.57
C ALA A 237 -0.43 -0.38 -1.21
N TYR A 238 -1.60 -1.01 -1.13
CA TYR A 238 -2.87 -0.46 -1.58
C TYR A 238 -4.04 -1.04 -0.78
N THR A 239 -5.12 -0.28 -0.76
CA THR A 239 -6.43 -0.61 -0.17
C THR A 239 -7.51 -0.60 -1.25
N GLU A 240 -8.76 -0.85 -0.87
CA GLU A 240 -9.89 -0.74 -1.79
C GLU A 240 -9.99 0.66 -2.40
N LEU A 241 -9.59 1.72 -1.66
CA LEU A 241 -9.61 3.09 -2.15
C LEU A 241 -8.79 3.26 -3.44
N GLU A 242 -7.54 2.80 -3.46
CA GLU A 242 -6.69 2.92 -4.66
C GLU A 242 -7.26 2.08 -5.82
N THR A 243 -7.85 0.92 -5.52
CA THR A 243 -8.45 0.07 -6.56
C THR A 243 -9.71 0.70 -7.17
N ILE A 244 -10.56 1.32 -6.36
CA ILE A 244 -11.77 2.04 -6.81
C ILE A 244 -11.37 3.29 -7.60
N MET A 245 -10.39 4.05 -7.09
CA MET A 245 -9.87 5.24 -7.75
C MET A 245 -9.30 4.90 -9.14
N TYR A 246 -8.56 3.78 -9.24
CA TYR A 246 -8.11 3.27 -10.52
C TYR A 246 -9.29 2.87 -11.42
N ALA A 247 -10.27 2.12 -10.92
CA ALA A 247 -11.42 1.68 -11.69
C ALA A 247 -12.19 2.86 -12.30
N LEU A 248 -12.48 3.89 -11.51
CA LEU A 248 -13.06 5.15 -11.99
C LEU A 248 -12.14 5.86 -13.00
N GLY A 249 -10.84 5.90 -12.71
CA GLY A 249 -9.81 6.50 -13.58
C GLY A 249 -9.67 5.80 -14.94
N VAL A 250 -10.10 4.55 -15.06
CA VAL A 250 -10.14 3.81 -16.33
C VAL A 250 -11.54 3.67 -16.89
N GLY A 251 -12.55 4.35 -16.33
CA GLY A 251 -13.89 4.49 -16.92
C GLY A 251 -14.99 3.63 -16.32
N ALA A 252 -14.71 2.85 -15.26
CA ALA A 252 -15.77 2.13 -14.57
C ALA A 252 -16.82 3.11 -14.05
N SER A 253 -18.10 2.76 -14.19
CA SER A 253 -19.19 3.69 -13.89
C SER A 253 -20.35 3.00 -13.20
N VAL A 254 -20.92 3.63 -12.18
CA VAL A 254 -22.15 3.15 -11.52
C VAL A 254 -23.37 3.10 -12.45
N LYS A 255 -23.27 3.69 -13.66
CA LYS A 255 -24.30 3.55 -14.70
C LYS A 255 -24.35 2.13 -15.29
N GLU A 256 -23.24 1.41 -15.25
CA GLU A 256 -23.14 0.01 -15.66
C GLU A 256 -23.25 -0.86 -14.39
N PRO A 257 -24.36 -1.58 -14.18
CA PRO A 257 -24.52 -2.40 -12.98
C PRO A 257 -23.39 -3.42 -12.77
N LYS A 258 -22.81 -3.96 -13.86
CA LYS A 258 -21.67 -4.90 -13.78
C LYS A 258 -20.38 -4.26 -13.29
N ASP A 259 -20.29 -2.93 -13.27
CA ASP A 259 -19.11 -2.21 -12.76
C ASP A 259 -19.19 -1.96 -11.24
N LEU A 260 -20.35 -2.15 -10.60
CA LEU A 260 -20.49 -1.88 -9.16
C LEU A 260 -19.50 -2.69 -8.32
N LYS A 261 -19.20 -3.93 -8.73
CA LYS A 261 -18.18 -4.79 -8.11
C LYS A 261 -16.75 -4.23 -8.15
N PHE A 262 -16.48 -3.19 -8.93
CA PHE A 262 -15.17 -2.52 -8.99
C PHE A 262 -15.16 -1.16 -8.27
N ILE A 263 -16.33 -0.64 -7.88
CA ILE A 263 -16.50 0.73 -7.38
C ILE A 263 -17.01 0.77 -5.93
N TYR A 264 -17.66 -0.32 -5.47
CA TYR A 264 -18.22 -0.39 -4.12
C TYR A 264 -17.58 -1.52 -3.32
N GLU A 265 -16.77 -1.15 -2.32
CA GLU A 265 -16.04 -2.07 -1.44
C GLU A 265 -16.93 -2.99 -0.59
N GLY A 266 -18.22 -2.63 -0.45
CA GLY A 266 -19.24 -3.44 0.21
C GLY A 266 -19.94 -4.46 -0.70
N HIS A 267 -19.65 -4.47 -2.01
CA HIS A 267 -20.16 -5.48 -2.92
C HIS A 267 -19.60 -6.87 -2.55
N SER A 268 -20.45 -7.90 -2.51
CA SER A 268 -20.06 -9.27 -2.10
C SER A 268 -18.94 -9.85 -2.98
N ASP A 269 -19.01 -9.59 -4.29
CA ASP A 269 -17.97 -9.93 -5.27
C ASP A 269 -16.99 -8.78 -5.58
N PHE A 270 -16.78 -7.85 -4.64
CA PHE A 270 -15.85 -6.74 -4.84
C PHE A 270 -14.48 -7.25 -5.28
N SER A 271 -13.99 -6.72 -6.40
CA SER A 271 -12.82 -7.20 -7.09
C SER A 271 -11.94 -6.04 -7.57
N CYS A 272 -10.63 -6.26 -7.63
CA CYS A 272 -9.72 -5.32 -8.27
C CYS A 272 -9.71 -5.56 -9.79
N LEU A 273 -9.78 -4.50 -10.61
CA LEU A 273 -9.63 -4.63 -12.06
C LEU A 273 -8.23 -5.21 -12.39
N PRO A 274 -8.12 -6.24 -13.25
CA PRO A 274 -6.85 -6.93 -13.52
C PRO A 274 -5.68 -6.01 -13.88
N THR A 275 -5.94 -5.01 -14.72
CA THR A 275 -4.93 -4.03 -15.18
C THR A 275 -4.38 -3.10 -14.09
N PHE A 276 -4.96 -3.08 -12.89
CA PHE A 276 -4.34 -2.42 -11.73
C PHE A 276 -2.97 -3.01 -11.39
N GLY A 277 -2.70 -4.25 -11.82
CA GLY A 277 -1.38 -4.89 -11.76
C GLY A 277 -0.27 -4.06 -12.43
N VAL A 278 -0.61 -3.21 -13.40
CA VAL A 278 0.35 -2.28 -14.01
C VAL A 278 0.72 -1.16 -13.03
N ILE A 279 -0.25 -0.59 -12.31
CA ILE A 279 -0.03 0.49 -11.33
C ILE A 279 0.92 0.04 -10.21
N ILE A 280 0.73 -1.19 -9.72
CA ILE A 280 1.59 -1.80 -8.70
C ILE A 280 3.07 -1.77 -9.11
N ALA A 281 3.35 -2.12 -10.38
CA ALA A 281 4.69 -2.22 -10.95
C ALA A 281 5.23 -0.88 -11.48
N GLN A 282 4.36 0.03 -11.92
CA GLN A 282 4.70 1.30 -12.60
C GLN A 282 5.58 2.21 -11.74
N LYS A 283 5.53 2.10 -10.40
CA LYS A 283 6.39 2.89 -9.50
C LYS A 283 7.89 2.71 -9.80
N SER A 284 8.33 1.56 -10.30
CA SER A 284 9.72 1.32 -10.73
C SER A 284 10.16 2.18 -11.92
N VAL A 285 9.21 2.48 -12.81
CA VAL A 285 9.44 3.22 -14.06
C VAL A 285 9.35 4.72 -13.80
N MET A 286 8.55 5.13 -12.80
CA MET A 286 8.23 6.54 -12.52
C MET A 286 9.05 7.17 -11.38
N ARG A 287 9.77 6.40 -10.56
CA ARG A 287 10.56 6.92 -9.42
C ARG A 287 11.90 7.58 -9.81
N GLY A 288 12.21 7.64 -11.10
CA GLY A 288 13.52 8.10 -11.58
C GLY A 288 14.61 7.02 -11.50
N ASP A 289 14.29 5.81 -11.04
CA ASP A 289 15.23 4.68 -10.93
C ASP A 289 15.81 4.28 -12.30
N LEU A 290 15.11 4.59 -13.40
CA LEU A 290 15.64 4.41 -14.76
C LEU A 290 16.89 5.24 -15.03
N VAL A 291 17.04 6.38 -14.36
CA VAL A 291 18.23 7.24 -14.44
C VAL A 291 19.42 6.60 -13.69
N GLU A 292 19.17 5.58 -12.85
CA GLU A 292 20.22 4.81 -12.17
C GLU A 292 20.75 3.62 -13.00
N ILE A 293 20.27 3.40 -14.24
CA ILE A 293 20.75 2.29 -15.08
C ILE A 293 22.16 2.63 -15.61
N PRO A 294 23.20 1.87 -15.24
CA PRO A 294 24.58 2.16 -15.66
C PRO A 294 24.73 2.09 -17.19
N GLY A 295 25.32 3.12 -17.77
CA GLY A 295 25.62 3.19 -19.21
C GLY A 295 24.51 3.76 -20.10
N LEU A 296 23.38 4.21 -19.53
CA LEU A 296 22.31 4.90 -20.25
C LEU A 296 22.11 6.31 -19.71
N SER A 297 22.33 7.33 -20.55
CA SER A 297 21.91 8.70 -20.25
C SER A 297 20.48 8.89 -20.73
N ILE A 298 19.53 8.94 -19.79
CA ILE A 298 18.10 8.98 -20.10
C ILE A 298 17.54 10.38 -19.82
N ASP A 299 17.12 11.07 -20.87
CA ASP A 299 16.29 12.27 -20.76
C ASP A 299 14.82 11.87 -20.60
N LEU A 300 14.28 12.03 -19.38
CA LEU A 300 12.90 11.65 -19.05
C LEU A 300 11.87 12.34 -19.96
N ALA A 301 12.17 13.54 -20.48
CA ALA A 301 11.27 14.26 -21.39
C ALA A 301 11.16 13.61 -22.79
N LYS A 302 12.07 12.70 -23.12
CA LYS A 302 12.12 11.98 -24.41
C LYS A 302 11.70 10.51 -24.30
N ILE A 303 11.21 10.08 -23.15
CA ILE A 303 10.69 8.73 -22.97
C ILE A 303 9.24 8.69 -23.44
N LEU A 304 8.97 7.79 -24.38
CA LEU A 304 7.63 7.37 -24.75
C LEU A 304 7.37 5.96 -24.26
N HIS A 305 6.17 5.71 -23.75
CA HIS A 305 5.73 4.35 -23.45
C HIS A 305 5.22 3.70 -24.74
N GLY A 306 5.98 2.76 -25.30
CA GLY A 306 5.68 2.15 -26.60
C GLY A 306 4.77 0.92 -26.52
N GLU A 307 5.04 0.00 -25.60
CA GLU A 307 4.24 -1.21 -25.42
C GLU A 307 4.14 -1.59 -23.93
N GLN A 308 3.03 -2.23 -23.56
CA GLN A 308 2.80 -2.78 -22.23
C GLN A 308 2.42 -4.25 -22.33
N TYR A 309 2.98 -5.06 -21.43
CA TYR A 309 2.49 -6.40 -21.13
C TYR A 309 2.22 -6.57 -19.64
N LEU A 310 1.15 -7.29 -19.30
CA LEU A 310 0.83 -7.72 -17.94
C LEU A 310 0.39 -9.18 -17.99
N GLU A 311 0.88 -9.99 -17.06
CA GLU A 311 0.42 -11.36 -16.79
C GLU A 311 0.11 -11.52 -15.30
N LEU A 312 -1.08 -12.05 -15.01
CA LEU A 312 -1.53 -12.40 -13.67
C LEU A 312 -1.34 -13.90 -13.45
N TYR A 313 -0.50 -14.24 -12.49
CA TYR A 313 -0.33 -15.61 -12.01
C TYR A 313 -1.41 -15.96 -10.99
N LYS A 314 -1.93 -14.94 -10.29
CA LYS A 314 -3.12 -15.00 -9.42
C LYS A 314 -3.93 -13.71 -9.56
N PRO A 315 -5.25 -13.75 -9.30
CA PRO A 315 -6.04 -12.53 -9.18
C PRO A 315 -5.44 -11.58 -8.13
N LEU A 316 -5.51 -10.28 -8.39
CA LEU A 316 -5.02 -9.27 -7.45
C LEU A 316 -5.88 -9.29 -6.18
N PRO A 317 -5.28 -9.28 -4.98
CA PRO A 317 -6.06 -9.22 -3.75
C PRO A 317 -6.77 -7.86 -3.62
N ARG A 318 -7.88 -7.82 -2.88
CA ARG A 318 -8.67 -6.59 -2.63
C ARG A 318 -7.85 -5.48 -1.98
N THR A 319 -6.94 -5.86 -1.09
CA THR A 319 -5.97 -5.01 -0.40
C THR A 319 -4.68 -5.80 -0.23
N GLY A 320 -3.56 -5.13 -0.09
CA GLY A 320 -2.32 -5.82 0.18
C GLY A 320 -1.07 -4.97 0.04
N THR A 321 0.05 -5.57 0.40
CA THR A 321 1.39 -5.03 0.13
C THR A 321 2.14 -6.02 -0.73
N LEU A 322 2.56 -5.58 -1.90
CA LEU A 322 3.32 -6.38 -2.86
C LEU A 322 4.76 -5.88 -2.95
N ARG A 323 5.71 -6.80 -2.90
CA ARG A 323 7.14 -6.54 -3.10
C ARG A 323 7.46 -6.68 -4.57
N ASN A 324 8.16 -5.71 -5.15
CA ASN A 324 8.45 -5.65 -6.58
C ASN A 324 9.95 -5.78 -6.82
N GLU A 325 10.31 -6.59 -7.81
CA GLU A 325 11.67 -6.76 -8.30
C GLU A 325 11.72 -6.34 -9.77
N THR A 326 12.65 -5.46 -10.11
CA THR A 326 12.74 -4.85 -11.44
C THR A 326 14.04 -5.24 -12.12
N VAL A 327 13.98 -5.60 -13.40
CA VAL A 327 15.13 -6.01 -14.21
C VAL A 327 15.10 -5.31 -15.57
N VAL A 328 16.25 -4.79 -16.00
CA VAL A 328 16.45 -4.36 -17.39
C VAL A 328 16.60 -5.61 -18.25
N ALA A 329 15.50 -6.07 -18.83
CA ALA A 329 15.44 -7.30 -19.60
C ALA A 329 16.31 -7.22 -20.85
N ASP A 330 16.25 -6.09 -21.57
CA ASP A 330 17.00 -5.88 -22.80
C ASP A 330 17.04 -4.42 -23.26
N VAL A 331 17.96 -4.10 -24.17
CA VAL A 331 18.02 -2.79 -24.83
C VAL A 331 18.26 -2.97 -26.33
N LEU A 332 17.37 -2.37 -27.13
CA LEU A 332 17.32 -2.54 -28.58
C LEU A 332 17.55 -1.21 -29.29
N ASP A 333 18.33 -1.24 -30.36
CA ASP A 333 18.59 -0.07 -31.18
C ASP A 333 17.66 -0.06 -32.41
N LYS A 334 16.76 0.92 -32.47
CA LYS A 334 15.82 1.10 -33.60
C LYS A 334 16.33 2.11 -34.62
N GLY A 335 17.54 2.65 -34.46
CA GLY A 335 18.14 3.68 -35.30
C GLY A 335 17.71 5.07 -34.86
N SER A 336 16.41 5.39 -34.91
CA SER A 336 15.89 6.69 -34.46
C SER A 336 15.75 6.84 -32.95
N GLY A 337 15.94 5.76 -32.18
CA GLY A 337 15.80 5.72 -30.73
C GLY A 337 16.18 4.35 -30.16
N LEU A 338 16.25 4.27 -28.83
CA LEU A 338 16.45 3.00 -28.11
C LEU A 338 15.13 2.49 -27.55
N VAL A 339 14.94 1.17 -27.55
CA VAL A 339 13.90 0.52 -26.77
C VAL A 339 14.53 -0.11 -25.54
N ILE A 340 14.05 0.22 -24.35
CA ILE A 340 14.44 -0.44 -23.10
C ILE A 340 13.27 -1.32 -22.66
N LEU A 341 13.54 -2.61 -22.50
CA LEU A 341 12.60 -3.57 -21.95
C LEU A 341 12.85 -3.72 -20.45
N ILE A 342 11.82 -3.45 -19.64
CA ILE A 342 11.89 -3.52 -18.19
C ILE A 342 10.87 -4.53 -17.71
N ASP A 343 11.38 -5.59 -17.08
CA ASP A 343 10.58 -6.62 -16.44
C ASP A 343 10.39 -6.27 -14.96
N VAL A 344 9.16 -6.40 -14.46
CA VAL A 344 8.83 -6.18 -13.05
C VAL A 344 8.00 -7.35 -12.53
N TYR A 345 8.50 -8.00 -11.49
CA TYR A 345 7.84 -9.13 -10.83
C TYR A 345 7.31 -8.68 -9.47
N SER A 346 6.01 -8.90 -9.22
CA SER A 346 5.34 -8.46 -7.99
C SER A 346 4.89 -9.66 -7.15
N TYR A 347 5.33 -9.69 -5.89
CA TYR A 347 5.16 -10.82 -4.97
C TYR A 347 4.33 -10.48 -3.73
N SER A 348 3.49 -11.42 -3.31
CA SER A 348 2.87 -11.46 -1.98
C SER A 348 3.57 -12.53 -1.14
N GLY A 349 4.39 -12.12 -0.17
CA GLY A 349 5.29 -13.04 0.51
C GLY A 349 6.25 -13.74 -0.47
N LYS A 350 6.09 -15.05 -0.64
CA LYS A 350 6.86 -15.86 -1.61
C LYS A 350 6.13 -16.10 -2.93
N GLU A 351 4.86 -15.73 -3.03
CA GLU A 351 4.03 -16.03 -4.20
C GLU A 351 4.14 -14.93 -5.24
N LEU A 352 4.43 -15.29 -6.50
CA LEU A 352 4.36 -14.36 -7.62
C LEU A 352 2.89 -14.09 -7.96
N ILE A 353 2.49 -12.83 -7.95
CA ILE A 353 1.11 -12.41 -8.23
C ILE A 353 0.99 -11.93 -9.67
N CYS A 354 1.87 -11.01 -10.09
CA CYS A 354 1.87 -10.51 -11.45
C CYS A 354 3.27 -10.21 -11.97
N TYR A 355 3.36 -10.21 -13.30
CA TYR A 355 4.54 -9.84 -14.07
C TYR A 355 4.16 -8.75 -15.06
N ASN A 356 4.96 -7.70 -15.12
CA ASN A 356 4.81 -6.62 -16.09
C ASN A 356 6.07 -6.53 -16.96
N GLN A 357 5.89 -6.22 -18.24
CA GLN A 357 6.99 -5.80 -19.11
C GLN A 357 6.63 -4.45 -19.73
N PHE A 358 7.42 -3.44 -19.37
CA PHE A 358 7.33 -2.09 -19.93
C PHE A 358 8.32 -1.97 -21.09
N SER A 359 7.84 -1.52 -22.25
CA SER A 359 8.69 -1.22 -23.40
C SER A 359 8.75 0.29 -23.59
N LEU A 360 9.85 0.91 -23.16
CA LEU A 360 10.07 2.34 -23.24
C LEU A 360 10.89 2.68 -24.49
N PHE A 361 10.49 3.72 -25.21
CA PHE A 361 11.19 4.22 -26.38
C PHE A 361 11.84 5.57 -26.06
N LEU A 362 13.17 5.64 -26.14
CA LEU A 362 13.94 6.86 -25.94
C LEU A 362 14.22 7.50 -27.29
N VAL A 363 13.50 8.59 -27.58
CA VAL A 363 13.59 9.29 -28.86
C VAL A 363 14.98 9.91 -29.03
N GLY A 364 15.60 9.72 -30.20
CA GLY A 364 16.88 10.34 -30.58
C GLY A 364 18.12 9.71 -29.97
N SER A 365 17.98 8.64 -29.17
CA SER A 365 19.10 7.98 -28.48
C SER A 365 19.65 6.75 -29.24
N GLY A 366 19.13 6.45 -30.42
CA GLY A 366 19.54 5.28 -31.23
C GLY A 366 20.78 5.53 -32.09
N GLY A 367 21.16 4.54 -32.91
CA GLY A 367 22.31 4.62 -33.82
C GLY A 367 23.65 4.28 -33.17
N ILE A 368 23.61 3.56 -32.05
CA ILE A 368 24.79 3.12 -31.28
C ILE A 368 25.26 1.70 -31.64
N GLY A 369 24.53 0.98 -32.51
CA GLY A 369 24.96 -0.29 -33.07
C GLY A 369 24.56 -1.53 -32.26
N GLY A 370 23.31 -1.61 -31.80
CA GLY A 370 22.74 -2.75 -31.05
C GLY A 370 21.83 -3.68 -31.86
N LYS A 371 21.36 -4.76 -31.22
CA LYS A 371 20.39 -5.68 -31.82
C LYS A 371 19.02 -5.00 -32.00
N ARG A 372 18.31 -5.36 -33.07
CA ARG A 372 16.99 -4.78 -33.40
C ARG A 372 15.82 -5.55 -32.78
N THR A 373 16.03 -6.78 -32.35
CA THR A 373 15.01 -7.68 -31.81
C THR A 373 15.51 -8.32 -30.51
N SER A 374 14.58 -8.79 -29.69
CA SER A 374 14.83 -9.49 -28.43
C SER A 374 13.99 -10.76 -28.40
N ASP A 375 14.55 -11.85 -27.90
CA ASP A 375 13.84 -13.07 -27.52
C ASP A 375 13.11 -12.93 -26.16
N LYS A 376 13.43 -11.90 -25.38
CA LYS A 376 12.80 -11.61 -24.07
C LYS A 376 11.52 -10.77 -24.19
N VAL A 377 11.28 -10.14 -25.34
CA VAL A 377 10.08 -9.31 -25.54
C VAL A 377 8.84 -10.20 -25.64
N LYS A 378 7.78 -9.84 -24.91
CA LYS A 378 6.46 -10.43 -25.14
C LYS A 378 5.87 -9.80 -26.41
N GLU A 379 5.76 -10.59 -27.48
CA GLU A 379 5.39 -10.08 -28.80
C GLU A 379 3.96 -9.54 -28.86
N ALA A 380 3.80 -8.42 -29.56
CA ALA A 380 2.50 -7.92 -29.99
C ALA A 380 2.02 -8.75 -31.20
N VAL A 381 0.70 -8.96 -31.32
CA VAL A 381 0.14 -9.89 -32.32
C VAL A 381 -0.84 -9.15 -33.21
N ALA A 382 -0.71 -9.34 -34.53
CA ALA A 382 -1.61 -8.76 -35.50
C ALA A 382 -3.07 -9.16 -35.22
N ILE A 383 -4.01 -8.25 -35.54
CA ILE A 383 -5.44 -8.55 -35.47
C ILE A 383 -5.83 -9.53 -36.60
N PRO A 384 -6.86 -10.36 -36.42
CA PRO A 384 -7.42 -11.17 -37.50
C PRO A 384 -7.89 -10.33 -38.69
N ASN A 385 -7.61 -10.79 -39.92
CA ASN A 385 -8.02 -10.11 -41.15
C ASN A 385 -9.49 -10.40 -41.50
N ARG A 386 -10.40 -9.99 -40.62
CA ARG A 386 -11.87 -10.13 -40.75
C ARG A 386 -12.58 -9.04 -39.95
N HIS A 387 -13.90 -8.91 -40.09
CA HIS A 387 -14.67 -7.97 -39.25
C HIS A 387 -14.57 -8.32 -37.75
N PRO A 388 -14.57 -7.32 -36.84
CA PRO A 388 -14.59 -7.56 -35.41
C PRO A 388 -15.85 -8.33 -34.98
N ASP A 389 -15.69 -9.24 -34.02
CA ASP A 389 -16.80 -9.98 -33.42
C ASP A 389 -17.63 -9.10 -32.49
N ALA A 390 -16.97 -8.16 -31.81
CA ALA A 390 -17.62 -7.20 -30.94
C ALA A 390 -16.93 -5.84 -31.04
N VAL A 391 -17.72 -4.79 -30.82
CA VAL A 391 -17.26 -3.41 -30.77
C VAL A 391 -17.90 -2.73 -29.58
N PHE A 392 -17.07 -2.14 -28.72
CA PHE A 392 -17.53 -1.39 -27.56
C PHE A 392 -17.04 0.05 -27.65
N THR A 393 -17.90 1.01 -27.32
CA THR A 393 -17.57 2.44 -27.33
C THR A 393 -17.74 3.03 -25.94
N ASP A 394 -16.77 3.85 -25.53
CA ASP A 394 -16.83 4.56 -24.25
C ASP A 394 -16.22 5.95 -24.37
N THR A 395 -16.91 6.96 -23.86
CA THR A 395 -16.51 8.35 -23.96
C THR A 395 -15.71 8.75 -22.73
N THR A 396 -14.44 9.11 -22.93
CA THR A 396 -13.60 9.59 -21.84
C THR A 396 -14.10 10.93 -21.33
N SER A 397 -13.96 11.18 -20.03
CA SER A 397 -14.21 12.51 -19.46
C SER A 397 -13.18 13.53 -19.95
N LEU A 398 -13.55 14.82 -19.99
CA LEU A 398 -12.56 15.90 -20.14
C LEU A 398 -11.51 15.89 -19.01
N ASN A 399 -11.88 15.38 -17.83
CA ASN A 399 -11.01 15.25 -16.66
C ASN A 399 -10.39 13.84 -16.54
N GLN A 400 -10.48 12.98 -17.57
CA GLN A 400 -10.05 11.59 -17.45
C GLN A 400 -8.58 11.46 -17.03
N ALA A 401 -7.69 12.24 -17.64
CA ALA A 401 -6.26 12.25 -17.30
C ALA A 401 -6.00 12.80 -15.89
N ALA A 402 -6.78 13.80 -15.47
CA ALA A 402 -6.69 14.39 -14.13
C ALA A 402 -7.12 13.41 -13.02
N LEU A 403 -8.07 12.51 -13.31
CA LEU A 403 -8.46 11.44 -12.39
C LEU A 403 -7.47 10.27 -12.45
N TYR A 404 -7.14 9.78 -13.64
CA TYR A 404 -6.28 8.61 -13.81
C TYR A 404 -4.88 8.80 -13.19
N ARG A 405 -4.28 9.99 -13.32
CA ARG A 405 -2.96 10.28 -12.74
C ARG A 405 -2.89 10.11 -11.22
N LEU A 406 -4.01 10.19 -10.51
CA LEU A 406 -4.07 9.93 -9.07
C LEU A 406 -3.70 8.48 -8.73
N SER A 407 -3.74 7.57 -9.72
CA SER A 407 -3.28 6.19 -9.58
C SER A 407 -1.75 6.05 -9.61
N GLY A 408 -0.98 7.10 -9.93
CA GLY A 408 0.48 7.10 -9.74
C GLY A 408 1.33 7.70 -10.86
N ASP A 409 0.78 7.96 -12.04
CA ASP A 409 1.51 8.57 -13.15
C ASP A 409 1.28 10.08 -13.20
N TRP A 410 2.17 10.81 -12.54
CA TRP A 410 2.07 12.25 -12.35
C TRP A 410 2.68 13.08 -13.50
N ASN A 411 3.11 12.45 -14.60
CA ASN A 411 3.81 13.12 -15.69
C ASN A 411 3.03 14.38 -16.17
N PRO A 412 3.66 15.59 -16.16
CA PRO A 412 2.99 16.83 -16.55
C PRO A 412 2.42 16.83 -17.96
N LEU A 413 2.93 15.97 -18.87
CA LEU A 413 2.41 15.74 -20.22
C LEU A 413 0.89 15.53 -20.28
N HIS A 414 0.32 14.99 -19.20
CA HIS A 414 -1.09 14.62 -19.13
C HIS A 414 -2.00 15.67 -18.49
N ILE A 415 -1.46 16.81 -18.04
CA ILE A 415 -2.26 17.85 -17.37
C ILE A 415 -1.82 19.28 -17.63
N ASP A 416 -0.53 19.54 -17.85
CA ASP A 416 0.02 20.88 -18.07
C ASP A 416 0.12 21.18 -19.58
N PRO A 417 -0.65 22.16 -20.10
CA PRO A 417 -0.60 22.53 -21.51
C PRO A 417 0.77 23.00 -22.00
N ASN A 418 1.55 23.69 -21.15
CA ASN A 418 2.86 24.20 -21.54
C ASN A 418 3.84 23.04 -21.72
N PHE A 419 3.80 22.07 -20.81
CA PHE A 419 4.64 20.87 -20.90
C PHE A 419 4.26 20.00 -22.09
N ALA A 420 2.96 19.82 -22.34
CA ALA A 420 2.48 19.11 -23.52
C ALA A 420 2.94 19.78 -24.83
N GLY A 421 2.90 21.11 -24.89
CA GLY A 421 3.42 21.91 -26.00
C GLY A 421 4.91 21.69 -26.25
N LEU A 422 5.74 21.70 -25.18
CA LEU A 422 7.18 21.40 -25.27
C LEU A 422 7.46 19.98 -25.77
N ALA A 423 6.61 19.02 -25.43
CA ALA A 423 6.69 17.64 -25.89
C ALA A 423 6.12 17.42 -27.31
N GLY A 424 5.68 18.48 -27.99
CA GLY A 424 5.19 18.42 -29.38
C GLY A 424 3.70 18.08 -29.53
N PHE A 425 2.90 18.20 -28.46
CA PHE A 425 1.46 17.98 -28.49
C PHE A 425 0.69 19.31 -28.36
N ASN A 426 -0.41 19.44 -29.09
CA ASN A 426 -1.21 20.67 -29.10
C ASN A 426 -1.92 20.95 -27.76
N LYS A 427 -2.15 19.91 -26.96
CA LYS A 427 -2.79 19.95 -25.63
C LYS A 427 -2.45 18.68 -24.85
N PRO A 428 -2.70 18.62 -23.53
CA PRO A 428 -2.43 17.42 -22.75
C PRO A 428 -3.14 16.18 -23.31
N ILE A 429 -2.40 15.07 -23.40
CA ILE A 429 -2.89 13.79 -23.90
C ILE A 429 -3.30 12.89 -22.73
N LEU A 430 -4.23 11.97 -22.97
CA LEU A 430 -4.58 10.92 -22.02
C LEU A 430 -3.44 9.90 -21.93
N HIS A 431 -3.20 9.35 -20.73
CA HIS A 431 -2.22 8.29 -20.52
C HIS A 431 -2.56 7.08 -21.40
N GLY A 432 -1.56 6.51 -22.11
CA GLY A 432 -1.76 5.29 -22.88
C GLY A 432 -2.28 4.13 -22.01
N LEU A 433 -1.77 4.03 -20.77
CA LEU A 433 -2.23 3.05 -19.79
C LEU A 433 -3.68 3.27 -19.31
N CYS A 434 -4.21 4.48 -19.41
CA CYS A 434 -5.63 4.73 -19.16
C CYS A 434 -6.46 4.11 -20.31
N THR A 435 -6.14 4.42 -21.57
CA THR A 435 -6.79 3.81 -22.75
C THR A 435 -6.68 2.28 -22.75
N PHE A 436 -5.56 1.76 -22.27
CA PHE A 436 -5.34 0.33 -22.05
C PHE A 436 -6.32 -0.24 -21.01
N GLY A 437 -6.50 0.43 -19.87
CA GLY A 437 -7.47 0.05 -18.84
C GLY A 437 -8.92 0.03 -19.36
N PHE A 438 -9.33 1.05 -20.11
CA PHE A 438 -10.64 1.07 -20.80
C PHE A 438 -10.81 -0.16 -21.70
N SER A 439 -9.85 -0.39 -22.59
CA SER A 439 -9.92 -1.48 -23.57
C SER A 439 -9.94 -2.86 -22.89
N ALA A 440 -9.16 -3.04 -21.83
CA ALA A 440 -9.14 -4.25 -21.03
C ALA A 440 -10.47 -4.48 -20.30
N ARG A 441 -11.09 -3.42 -19.75
CA ARG A 441 -12.42 -3.51 -19.12
C ARG A 441 -13.48 -3.94 -20.14
N HIS A 442 -13.45 -3.38 -21.35
CA HIS A 442 -14.37 -3.79 -22.41
C HIS A 442 -14.24 -5.28 -22.76
N VAL A 443 -13.01 -5.78 -22.90
CA VAL A 443 -12.77 -7.22 -23.16
C VAL A 443 -13.26 -8.08 -22.00
N LEU A 444 -12.97 -7.68 -20.76
CA LEU A 444 -13.39 -8.40 -19.56
C LEU A 444 -14.92 -8.47 -19.46
N GLN A 445 -15.61 -7.36 -19.70
CA GLN A 445 -17.07 -7.29 -19.68
C GLN A 445 -17.68 -8.12 -20.81
N GLN A 446 -17.11 -8.09 -22.02
CA GLN A 446 -17.67 -8.71 -23.21
C GLN A 446 -17.41 -10.22 -23.30
N PHE A 447 -16.24 -10.69 -22.87
CA PHE A 447 -15.80 -12.08 -23.10
C PHE A 447 -15.49 -12.87 -21.82
N ALA A 448 -15.51 -12.22 -20.66
CA ALA A 448 -15.27 -12.83 -19.36
C ALA A 448 -16.36 -12.54 -18.32
N ASP A 449 -17.50 -11.96 -18.70
CA ASP A 449 -18.61 -11.62 -17.78
C ASP A 449 -18.18 -10.80 -16.55
N SER A 450 -17.17 -9.95 -16.70
CA SER A 450 -16.57 -9.20 -15.58
C SER A 450 -15.97 -10.09 -14.48
N ASP A 451 -15.69 -11.37 -14.76
CA ASP A 451 -14.99 -12.29 -13.86
C ASP A 451 -13.47 -12.09 -13.96
N VAL A 452 -12.90 -11.43 -12.95
CA VAL A 452 -11.48 -11.12 -12.87
C VAL A 452 -10.60 -12.37 -12.79
N SER A 453 -11.13 -13.51 -12.33
CA SER A 453 -10.37 -14.75 -12.21
C SER A 453 -10.03 -15.36 -13.57
N ARG A 454 -10.77 -14.98 -14.62
CA ARG A 454 -10.53 -15.42 -15.99
C ARG A 454 -9.48 -14.60 -16.71
N PHE A 455 -9.07 -13.45 -16.19
CA PHE A 455 -8.09 -12.60 -16.86
C PHE A 455 -6.67 -13.12 -16.60
N LYS A 456 -6.01 -13.65 -17.63
CA LYS A 456 -4.65 -14.20 -17.49
C LYS A 456 -3.58 -13.20 -17.88
N ALA A 457 -3.65 -12.64 -19.07
CA ALA A 457 -2.63 -11.73 -19.56
C ALA A 457 -3.18 -10.73 -20.57
N ILE A 458 -2.45 -9.64 -20.78
CA ILE A 458 -2.76 -8.63 -21.79
C ILE A 458 -1.46 -8.06 -22.37
N LYS A 459 -1.46 -7.86 -23.69
CA LYS A 459 -0.40 -7.17 -24.44
C LYS A 459 -1.01 -6.05 -25.25
N ALA A 460 -0.34 -4.90 -25.32
CA ALA A 460 -0.75 -3.80 -26.20
C ALA A 460 0.46 -3.01 -26.73
N ARG A 461 0.35 -2.50 -27.97
CA ARG A 461 1.24 -1.48 -28.53
C ARG A 461 0.51 -0.16 -28.66
N PHE A 462 1.06 0.90 -28.06
CA PHE A 462 0.55 2.26 -28.17
C PHE A 462 0.96 2.86 -29.52
N ALA A 463 0.02 3.55 -30.17
CA ALA A 463 0.21 4.08 -31.52
C ALA A 463 0.07 5.61 -31.54
N LYS A 464 -1.15 6.12 -31.71
CA LYS A 464 -1.44 7.57 -31.70
C LYS A 464 -1.99 8.03 -30.34
N PRO A 465 -1.82 9.31 -29.97
CA PRO A 465 -2.35 9.84 -28.71
C PRO A 465 -3.88 9.88 -28.69
N VAL A 466 -4.45 9.80 -27.50
CA VAL A 466 -5.85 10.09 -27.19
C VAL A 466 -5.90 11.42 -26.44
N TYR A 467 -6.92 12.23 -26.69
CA TYR A 467 -7.18 13.43 -25.91
C TYR A 467 -8.38 13.21 -24.97
N PRO A 468 -8.30 13.64 -23.69
CA PRO A 468 -9.46 13.56 -22.79
C PRO A 468 -10.70 14.22 -23.40
N GLY A 469 -11.86 13.56 -23.30
CA GLY A 469 -13.11 13.94 -23.96
C GLY A 469 -13.40 13.17 -25.25
N GLN A 470 -12.41 12.49 -25.85
CA GLN A 470 -12.63 11.66 -27.03
C GLN A 470 -13.30 10.33 -26.69
N THR A 471 -13.95 9.75 -27.69
CA THR A 471 -14.62 8.45 -27.60
C THR A 471 -13.70 7.35 -28.07
N LEU A 472 -13.47 6.38 -27.19
CA LEU A 472 -12.70 5.18 -27.48
C LEU A 472 -13.62 4.12 -28.09
N LYS A 473 -13.23 3.58 -29.24
CA LYS A 473 -13.88 2.45 -29.90
C LYS A 473 -12.95 1.25 -29.84
N THR A 474 -13.29 0.25 -29.02
CA THR A 474 -12.53 -1.00 -28.88
C THR A 474 -13.15 -2.06 -29.78
N GLU A 475 -12.40 -2.47 -30.80
CA GLU A 475 -12.78 -3.54 -31.73
C GLU A 475 -12.11 -4.83 -31.27
N MET A 476 -12.86 -5.93 -31.18
CA MET A 476 -12.44 -7.17 -30.55
C MET A 476 -12.74 -8.38 -31.44
N TRP A 477 -11.82 -9.34 -31.46
CA TRP A 477 -11.91 -10.61 -32.18
C TRP A 477 -11.57 -11.77 -31.25
N LYS A 478 -12.46 -12.74 -31.15
CA LYS A 478 -12.28 -13.94 -30.32
C LYS A 478 -11.66 -15.06 -31.15
N GLU A 479 -10.46 -15.50 -30.75
CA GLU A 479 -9.74 -16.64 -31.32
C GLU A 479 -9.45 -17.64 -30.19
N GLY A 480 -10.39 -18.56 -29.95
CA GLY A 480 -10.35 -19.46 -28.80
C GLY A 480 -10.42 -18.70 -27.47
N ASN A 481 -9.35 -18.82 -26.68
CA ASN A 481 -9.19 -18.15 -25.38
C ASN A 481 -8.46 -16.80 -25.48
N ARG A 482 -7.96 -16.43 -26.66
CA ARG A 482 -7.31 -15.15 -26.89
C ARG A 482 -8.30 -14.19 -27.54
N ILE A 483 -8.49 -13.03 -26.93
CA ILE A 483 -9.26 -11.93 -27.50
C ILE A 483 -8.28 -10.93 -28.08
N HIS A 484 -8.14 -10.90 -29.40
CA HIS A 484 -7.40 -9.83 -30.07
C HIS A 484 -8.22 -8.55 -30.02
N PHE A 485 -7.57 -7.40 -29.87
CA PHE A 485 -8.25 -6.13 -29.91
C PHE A 485 -7.40 -5.01 -30.52
N GLN A 486 -8.10 -3.98 -30.98
CA GLN A 486 -7.51 -2.68 -31.27
C GLN A 486 -8.44 -1.58 -30.78
N THR A 487 -7.89 -0.42 -30.47
CA THR A 487 -8.67 0.72 -29.98
C THR A 487 -8.45 1.91 -30.89
N LYS A 488 -9.54 2.58 -31.25
CA LYS A 488 -9.53 3.79 -32.09
C LYS A 488 -10.10 4.98 -31.32
N ALA A 489 -9.61 6.18 -31.60
CA ALA A 489 -10.31 7.42 -31.26
C ALA A 489 -11.37 7.68 -32.33
N GLN A 490 -12.65 7.53 -31.98
CA GLN A 490 -13.77 7.49 -32.92
C GLN A 490 -13.85 8.75 -33.80
N GLU A 491 -13.59 9.92 -33.23
CA GLU A 491 -13.70 11.21 -33.91
C GLU A 491 -12.67 11.37 -35.04
N THR A 492 -11.55 10.66 -34.97
CA THR A 492 -10.46 10.77 -35.95
C THR A 492 -10.23 9.51 -36.76
N GLY A 493 -10.81 8.38 -36.34
CA GLY A 493 -10.52 7.05 -36.89
C GLY A 493 -9.10 6.54 -36.60
N ASN A 494 -8.27 7.30 -35.87
CA ASN A 494 -6.90 6.92 -35.56
C ASN A 494 -6.86 5.70 -34.64
N ILE A 495 -6.01 4.73 -34.99
CA ILE A 495 -5.67 3.61 -34.09
C ILE A 495 -4.75 4.14 -32.99
N VAL A 496 -5.15 3.94 -31.74
CA VAL A 496 -4.43 4.40 -30.54
C VAL A 496 -3.83 3.24 -29.75
N ILE A 497 -4.46 2.06 -29.81
CA ILE A 497 -3.87 0.77 -29.39
C ILE A 497 -3.96 -0.20 -30.56
N SER A 498 -2.84 -0.83 -30.88
CA SER A 498 -2.71 -1.77 -32.00
C SER A 498 -2.10 -3.10 -31.54
N ASN A 499 -2.32 -4.14 -32.34
CA ASN A 499 -1.70 -5.45 -32.19
C ASN A 499 -1.80 -6.02 -30.76
N ALA A 500 -2.97 -5.82 -30.15
CA ALA A 500 -3.19 -6.09 -28.74
C ALA A 500 -4.02 -7.36 -28.57
N TYR A 501 -3.87 -7.99 -27.42
CA TYR A 501 -4.68 -9.15 -27.06
C TYR A 501 -4.84 -9.27 -25.55
N VAL A 502 -5.90 -9.97 -25.13
CA VAL A 502 -6.10 -10.48 -23.78
C VAL A 502 -6.20 -12.00 -23.85
N ASP A 503 -5.42 -12.69 -23.04
CA ASP A 503 -5.59 -14.13 -22.81
C ASP A 503 -6.54 -14.35 -21.64
N LEU A 504 -7.57 -15.17 -21.87
CA LEU A 504 -8.54 -15.57 -20.87
C LEU A 504 -8.33 -17.04 -20.46
N VAL A 505 -8.66 -17.36 -19.22
CA VAL A 505 -8.75 -18.73 -18.73
C VAL A 505 -10.13 -19.30 -19.13
N PRO A 506 -10.20 -20.57 -19.60
CA PRO A 506 -11.46 -21.26 -19.82
C PRO A 506 -12.31 -21.28 -18.56
N THR A 507 -13.63 -21.20 -18.71
CA THR A 507 -14.57 -21.27 -17.59
C THR A 507 -14.45 -22.60 -16.82
N SER A 508 -13.99 -23.68 -17.47
CA SER A 508 -13.76 -25.01 -16.88
C SER A 508 -12.56 -25.08 -15.92
N ASP A 509 -11.58 -24.19 -16.12
CA ASP A 509 -10.27 -24.26 -15.45
C ASP A 509 -10.16 -23.25 -14.30
N VAL A 510 -11.16 -22.38 -14.16
CA VAL A 510 -11.35 -21.61 -12.94
C VAL A 510 -11.73 -22.63 -11.87
N LEU A 511 -10.82 -22.90 -10.92
CA LEU A 511 -11.12 -23.65 -9.69
C LEU A 511 -12.46 -23.12 -9.19
N ALA A 512 -13.49 -23.98 -9.23
CA ALA A 512 -14.84 -23.61 -8.90
C ALA A 512 -14.79 -22.79 -7.61
N LYS A 513 -15.06 -21.48 -7.72
CA LYS A 513 -15.74 -20.81 -6.62
C LYS A 513 -16.92 -21.73 -6.39
N THR A 514 -16.94 -22.42 -5.25
CA THR A 514 -18.17 -23.05 -4.78
C THR A 514 -19.21 -21.96 -4.95
N PRO A 515 -20.20 -22.11 -5.85
CA PRO A 515 -21.29 -21.17 -5.87
C PRO A 515 -21.80 -21.18 -4.45
N SER A 516 -21.81 -20.04 -3.77
CA SER A 516 -22.74 -19.90 -2.67
C SER A 516 -24.09 -20.21 -3.30
N GLU A 517 -24.64 -21.38 -2.99
CA GLU A 517 -25.96 -21.78 -3.49
C GLU A 517 -26.93 -20.63 -3.19
N GLY A 518 -27.47 -20.06 -4.26
CA GLY A 518 -28.41 -18.96 -4.21
C GLY A 518 -28.16 -17.96 -5.32
N GLU A 519 -29.09 -17.89 -6.27
CA GLU A 519 -29.30 -16.66 -7.05
C GLU A 519 -29.26 -15.44 -6.11
N GLU A 520 -28.65 -14.33 -6.52
CA GLU A 520 -28.52 -13.11 -5.72
C GLU A 520 -29.87 -12.67 -5.14
N LEU A 521 -30.10 -12.99 -3.86
CA LEU A 521 -31.23 -12.50 -3.08
C LEU A 521 -30.89 -11.13 -2.52
N GLN A 522 -31.77 -10.15 -2.70
CA GLN A 522 -31.58 -8.80 -2.18
C GLN A 522 -31.49 -8.80 -0.65
N SER A 523 -32.17 -9.72 0.02
CA SER A 523 -32.09 -9.92 1.47
C SER A 523 -30.67 -10.25 1.96
N THR A 524 -29.82 -10.87 1.15
CA THR A 524 -28.42 -11.20 1.49
C THR A 524 -27.65 -9.96 1.93
N LEU A 525 -27.74 -8.88 1.15
CA LEU A 525 -27.06 -7.61 1.44
C LEU A 525 -27.52 -7.01 2.78
N VAL A 526 -28.81 -7.12 3.08
CA VAL A 526 -29.38 -6.62 4.34
C VAL A 526 -28.87 -7.43 5.54
N PHE A 527 -28.79 -8.76 5.44
CA PHE A 527 -28.26 -9.59 6.51
C PHE A 527 -26.77 -9.36 6.76
N GLU A 528 -25.99 -9.16 5.69
CA GLU A 528 -24.58 -8.79 5.80
C GLU A 528 -24.39 -7.40 6.45
N GLU A 529 -25.21 -6.42 6.08
CA GLU A 529 -25.24 -5.09 6.70
C GLU A 529 -25.58 -5.17 8.19
N ILE A 530 -26.63 -5.94 8.57
CA ILE A 530 -26.97 -6.18 9.98
C ILE A 530 -25.77 -6.81 10.70
N GLY A 531 -25.11 -7.80 10.10
CA GLY A 531 -23.93 -8.44 10.66
C GLY A 531 -22.76 -7.47 10.87
N ARG A 532 -22.57 -6.50 9.96
CA ARG A 532 -21.56 -5.46 10.10
C ARG A 532 -21.89 -4.52 11.26
N ARG A 533 -23.11 -3.97 11.31
CA ARG A 533 -23.54 -3.03 12.36
C ARG A 533 -23.52 -3.65 13.76
N LEU A 534 -23.79 -4.96 13.88
CA LEU A 534 -23.69 -5.65 15.17
C LEU A 534 -22.27 -5.67 15.74
N LYS A 535 -21.21 -5.44 14.94
CA LYS A 535 -19.86 -5.28 15.49
C LYS A 535 -19.73 -4.02 16.35
N ASP A 536 -20.49 -2.96 16.02
CA ASP A 536 -20.37 -1.66 16.67
C ASP A 536 -21.37 -1.52 17.83
N VAL A 537 -22.64 -1.92 17.62
CA VAL A 537 -23.72 -1.72 18.60
C VAL A 537 -24.20 -3.01 19.27
N GLY A 538 -23.58 -4.15 18.95
CA GLY A 538 -24.10 -5.48 19.27
C GLY A 538 -24.34 -5.74 20.76
N HIS A 539 -23.46 -5.26 21.64
CA HIS A 539 -23.60 -5.44 23.08
C HIS A 539 -24.87 -4.76 23.66
N GLU A 540 -25.28 -3.62 23.12
CA GLU A 540 -26.52 -2.96 23.53
C GLU A 540 -27.76 -3.67 22.98
N VAL A 541 -27.68 -4.13 21.73
CA VAL A 541 -28.79 -4.79 21.04
C VAL A 541 -29.08 -6.16 21.67
N VAL A 542 -28.06 -6.95 21.99
CA VAL A 542 -28.22 -8.26 22.66
C VAL A 542 -28.92 -8.11 24.01
N LYS A 543 -28.52 -7.12 24.83
CA LYS A 543 -29.16 -6.86 26.13
C LYS A 543 -30.65 -6.54 26.02
N LYS A 544 -31.06 -5.82 24.96
CA LYS A 544 -32.45 -5.39 24.76
C LYS A 544 -33.34 -6.48 24.16
N VAL A 545 -32.80 -7.32 23.28
CA VAL A 545 -33.57 -8.33 22.52
C VAL A 545 -33.55 -9.70 23.18
N ASN A 546 -32.36 -10.20 23.55
CA ASN A 546 -32.12 -11.49 24.20
C ASN A 546 -32.84 -12.67 23.52
N ALA A 547 -32.68 -12.80 22.19
CA ALA A 547 -33.36 -13.83 21.39
C ALA A 547 -32.60 -14.20 20.11
N VAL A 548 -32.85 -15.40 19.59
CA VAL A 548 -32.34 -15.89 18.30
C VAL A 548 -33.47 -15.93 17.26
N PHE A 549 -33.27 -15.26 16.13
CA PHE A 549 -34.23 -15.23 15.02
C PHE A 549 -33.68 -16.01 13.84
N GLU A 550 -34.44 -17.00 13.37
CA GLU A 550 -34.18 -17.69 12.12
C GLU A 550 -35.10 -17.14 11.03
N TRP A 551 -34.55 -16.86 9.86
CA TRP A 551 -35.25 -16.29 8.71
C TRP A 551 -35.20 -17.28 7.56
N HIS A 552 -36.34 -17.59 6.98
CA HIS A 552 -36.49 -18.38 5.78
C HIS A 552 -36.93 -17.45 4.66
N ILE A 553 -35.99 -17.05 3.82
CA ILE A 553 -36.26 -16.20 2.67
C ILE A 553 -36.74 -17.09 1.53
N THR A 554 -37.91 -16.78 0.98
CA THR A 554 -38.47 -17.51 -0.15
C THR A 554 -38.32 -16.76 -1.47
N LYS A 555 -38.17 -17.50 -2.55
CA LYS A 555 -38.23 -17.02 -3.93
C LYS A 555 -39.04 -18.03 -4.73
N ASP A 556 -39.99 -17.56 -5.53
CA ASP A 556 -40.90 -18.42 -6.30
C ASP A 556 -41.59 -19.52 -5.47
N GLY A 557 -41.92 -19.19 -4.21
CA GLY A 557 -42.60 -20.10 -3.28
C GLY A 557 -41.71 -21.11 -2.55
N ASN A 558 -40.43 -21.23 -2.91
CA ASN A 558 -39.46 -22.13 -2.27
C ASN A 558 -38.52 -21.37 -1.33
N VAL A 559 -38.04 -22.01 -0.26
CA VAL A 559 -37.01 -21.40 0.62
C VAL A 559 -35.69 -21.35 -0.12
N ALA A 560 -35.29 -20.15 -0.53
CA ALA A 560 -34.07 -19.89 -1.28
C ALA A 560 -32.85 -19.67 -0.37
N ALA A 561 -33.06 -19.10 0.83
CA ALA A 561 -32.00 -18.96 1.82
C ALA A 561 -32.53 -19.04 3.26
N LYS A 562 -31.66 -19.49 4.16
CA LYS A 562 -31.87 -19.39 5.61
C LYS A 562 -30.82 -18.49 6.22
N TRP A 563 -31.24 -17.64 7.15
CA TRP A 563 -30.35 -16.76 7.89
C TRP A 563 -30.66 -16.83 9.37
N THR A 564 -29.64 -16.72 10.20
CA THR A 564 -29.80 -16.61 11.66
C THR A 564 -29.24 -15.30 12.15
N VAL A 565 -30.06 -14.56 12.90
CA VAL A 565 -29.68 -13.37 13.66
C VAL A 565 -29.71 -13.75 15.14
N ASP A 566 -28.55 -14.05 15.70
CA ASP A 566 -28.37 -14.36 17.12
C ASP A 566 -28.16 -13.04 17.87
N LEU A 567 -29.18 -12.62 18.63
CA LEU A 567 -29.12 -11.46 19.54
C LEU A 567 -29.26 -11.91 21.00
N LYS A 568 -28.79 -13.12 21.30
CA LYS A 568 -28.86 -13.74 22.63
C LYS A 568 -27.46 -13.95 23.20
N ASN A 569 -26.49 -14.28 22.35
CA ASN A 569 -25.14 -14.68 22.76
C ASN A 569 -24.08 -13.62 22.40
N GLY A 570 -23.13 -13.40 23.31
CA GLY A 570 -21.97 -12.53 23.08
C GLY A 570 -22.34 -11.08 22.71
N THR A 571 -21.74 -10.57 21.63
CA THR A 571 -22.09 -9.27 21.04
C THR A 571 -23.13 -9.39 19.92
N GLY A 572 -23.74 -10.55 19.75
CA GLY A 572 -24.66 -10.84 18.66
C GLY A 572 -23.94 -11.16 17.35
N LYS A 573 -24.59 -11.95 16.49
CA LYS A 573 -24.01 -12.43 15.24
C LYS A 573 -25.07 -12.70 14.19
N VAL A 574 -24.78 -12.37 12.93
CA VAL A 574 -25.53 -12.85 11.78
C VAL A 574 -24.72 -13.91 11.04
N TYR A 575 -25.38 -14.98 10.58
CA TYR A 575 -24.77 -15.98 9.71
C TYR A 575 -25.83 -16.63 8.82
N GLN A 576 -25.39 -17.05 7.63
CA GLN A 576 -26.22 -17.85 6.73
C GLN A 576 -26.30 -19.29 7.24
N GLY A 577 -27.49 -19.87 7.16
CA GLY A 577 -27.83 -21.19 7.69
C GLY A 577 -28.83 -21.16 8.85
N PRO A 578 -29.36 -22.34 9.23
CA PRO A 578 -30.27 -22.48 10.36
C PRO A 578 -29.56 -22.19 11.69
N ALA A 579 -30.34 -21.91 12.74
CA ALA A 579 -29.81 -21.59 14.05
C ALA A 579 -28.98 -22.76 14.60
N LYS A 580 -27.80 -22.46 15.14
CA LYS A 580 -26.94 -23.41 15.87
C LYS A 580 -27.52 -23.68 17.27
N GLY A 581 -28.76 -24.17 17.32
CA GLY A 581 -29.58 -24.33 18.53
C GLY A 581 -31.07 -24.13 18.22
N SER A 582 -31.88 -23.87 19.24
CA SER A 582 -33.30 -23.52 19.05
C SER A 582 -33.44 -22.03 18.69
N ALA A 583 -34.08 -21.72 17.57
CA ALA A 583 -34.54 -20.36 17.29
C ALA A 583 -35.71 -20.01 18.22
N ASP A 584 -35.69 -18.82 18.82
CA ASP A 584 -36.81 -18.32 19.63
C ASP A 584 -37.97 -17.89 18.73
N VAL A 585 -37.66 -17.44 17.50
CA VAL A 585 -38.63 -17.11 16.44
C VAL A 585 -38.10 -17.55 15.08
N THR A 586 -38.96 -18.18 14.28
CA THR A 586 -38.70 -18.43 12.85
C THR A 586 -39.63 -17.58 12.00
N ILE A 587 -39.08 -16.77 11.10
CA ILE A 587 -39.81 -15.86 10.22
C ILE A 587 -39.64 -16.33 8.77
N THR A 588 -40.72 -16.42 8.00
CA THR A 588 -40.73 -16.84 6.60
C THR A 588 -41.47 -15.82 5.76
N LEU A 589 -40.84 -15.32 4.70
CA LEU A 589 -41.40 -14.34 3.76
C LEU A 589 -40.59 -14.33 2.45
N SER A 590 -41.14 -13.79 1.37
CA SER A 590 -40.42 -13.67 0.11
C SER A 590 -39.30 -12.64 0.18
N ASP A 591 -38.30 -12.76 -0.69
CA ASP A 591 -37.19 -11.79 -0.82
C ASP A 591 -37.73 -10.37 -1.06
N ASP A 592 -38.69 -10.21 -1.96
CA ASP A 592 -39.35 -8.93 -2.25
C ASP A 592 -40.10 -8.37 -1.03
N ASP A 593 -40.81 -9.22 -0.29
CA ASP A 593 -41.58 -8.79 0.89
C ASP A 593 -40.66 -8.40 2.03
N PHE A 594 -39.53 -9.11 2.18
CA PHE A 594 -38.50 -8.77 3.13
C PHE A 594 -37.91 -7.38 2.85
N ILE A 595 -37.55 -7.10 1.60
CA ILE A 595 -37.07 -5.78 1.19
C ILE A 595 -38.15 -4.71 1.39
N GLY A 596 -39.40 -5.03 1.07
CA GLY A 596 -40.53 -4.14 1.33
C GLY A 596 -40.69 -3.79 2.82
N VAL A 597 -40.49 -4.76 3.72
CA VAL A 597 -40.53 -4.53 5.18
C VAL A 597 -39.34 -3.69 5.64
N VAL A 598 -38.13 -3.98 5.17
CA VAL A 598 -36.90 -3.26 5.53
C VAL A 598 -36.96 -1.79 5.07
N LEU A 599 -37.46 -1.54 3.86
CA LEU A 599 -37.65 -0.19 3.31
C LEU A 599 -38.87 0.54 3.89
N GLY A 600 -39.64 -0.10 4.78
CA GLY A 600 -40.86 0.45 5.36
C GLY A 600 -42.04 0.61 4.38
N LYS A 601 -41.94 0.02 3.18
CA LYS A 601 -43.01 0.00 2.15
C LYS A 601 -44.11 -0.99 2.49
N ILE A 602 -43.78 -2.06 3.20
CA ILE A 602 -44.71 -3.08 3.69
C ILE A 602 -44.74 -3.00 5.21
N ASP A 603 -45.94 -2.85 5.77
CA ASP A 603 -46.12 -2.99 7.21
C ASP A 603 -46.05 -4.49 7.60
N PRO A 604 -45.14 -4.90 8.50
CA PRO A 604 -44.94 -6.31 8.82
C PRO A 604 -46.11 -6.92 9.58
N GLN A 605 -46.93 -6.13 10.30
CA GLN A 605 -48.13 -6.66 10.95
C GLN A 605 -49.20 -6.97 9.90
N LYS A 606 -49.41 -6.09 8.92
CA LYS A 606 -50.31 -6.35 7.79
C LYS A 606 -49.82 -7.53 6.93
N ALA A 607 -48.51 -7.65 6.71
CA ALA A 607 -47.92 -8.79 6.01
C ALA A 607 -48.17 -10.11 6.76
N PHE A 608 -48.12 -10.08 8.10
CA PHE A 608 -48.44 -11.24 8.93
C PHE A 608 -49.91 -11.66 8.82
N PHE A 609 -50.85 -10.73 8.98
CA PHE A 609 -52.29 -11.04 8.89
C PHE A 609 -52.75 -11.44 7.48
N SER A 610 -52.07 -10.97 6.42
CA SER A 610 -52.34 -11.39 5.04
C SER A 610 -51.67 -12.71 4.64
N GLY A 611 -50.88 -13.32 5.53
CA GLY A 611 -50.18 -14.59 5.27
C GLY A 611 -48.91 -14.47 4.41
N ARG A 612 -48.53 -13.24 4.02
CA ARG A 612 -47.31 -12.92 3.26
C ARG A 612 -46.04 -13.05 4.10
N LEU A 613 -46.15 -12.77 5.40
CA LEU A 613 -45.12 -13.04 6.41
C LEU A 613 -45.66 -14.09 7.38
N LYS A 614 -44.93 -15.18 7.59
CA LYS A 614 -45.27 -16.21 8.58
C LYS A 614 -44.25 -16.15 9.70
N ALA A 615 -44.70 -16.22 10.95
CA ALA A 615 -43.83 -16.28 12.12
C ALA A 615 -44.25 -17.45 13.02
N LYS A 616 -43.29 -18.23 13.48
CA LYS A 616 -43.47 -19.36 14.42
C LYS A 616 -42.56 -19.15 15.64
N GLY A 617 -42.97 -19.64 16.81
CA GLY A 617 -42.25 -19.41 18.08
C GLY A 617 -42.83 -18.24 18.88
N ASN A 618 -41.99 -17.51 19.61
CA ASN A 618 -42.43 -16.39 20.46
C ASN A 618 -42.58 -15.10 19.65
N ILE A 619 -43.72 -14.93 18.98
CA ILE A 619 -44.02 -13.81 18.06
C ILE A 619 -43.90 -12.42 18.75
N MET A 620 -44.02 -12.33 20.07
CA MET A 620 -43.81 -11.05 20.77
C MET A 620 -42.35 -10.56 20.68
N LEU A 621 -41.39 -11.45 20.46
CA LEU A 621 -39.98 -11.09 20.27
C LEU A 621 -39.72 -10.44 18.89
N SER A 622 -40.50 -10.77 17.85
CA SER A 622 -40.36 -10.11 16.55
C SER A 622 -40.81 -8.64 16.58
N LEU A 623 -41.71 -8.26 17.49
CA LEU A 623 -42.08 -6.86 17.71
C LEU A 623 -40.94 -6.04 18.33
N LYS A 624 -40.19 -6.63 19.28
CA LYS A 624 -39.00 -6.00 19.86
C LYS A 624 -37.92 -5.75 18.80
N LEU A 625 -37.71 -6.74 17.92
CA LEU A 625 -36.76 -6.64 16.82
C LEU A 625 -37.10 -5.49 15.87
N GLN A 626 -38.38 -5.29 15.56
CA GLN A 626 -38.86 -4.21 14.71
C GLN A 626 -38.60 -2.81 15.32
N THR A 627 -38.85 -2.64 16.63
CA THR A 627 -38.61 -1.37 17.33
C THR A 627 -37.13 -0.98 17.33
N ILE A 628 -36.24 -1.97 17.48
CA ILE A 628 -34.79 -1.71 17.44
C ILE A 628 -34.34 -1.38 16.02
N PHE A 629 -34.72 -2.15 15.01
CA PHE A 629 -34.34 -1.81 13.64
C PHE A 629 -34.89 -0.44 13.21
N LYS A 630 -36.09 -0.03 13.63
CA LYS A 630 -36.57 1.35 13.40
C LYS A 630 -35.69 2.43 14.06
N ASN A 631 -35.14 2.16 15.24
CA ASN A 631 -34.29 3.10 15.97
C ASN A 631 -32.87 3.19 15.41
N TYR A 632 -32.38 2.13 14.76
CA TYR A 632 -31.03 2.08 14.17
C TYR A 632 -31.01 2.16 12.62
N ALA A 633 -32.16 2.14 11.94
CA ALA A 633 -32.28 2.27 10.47
C ALA A 633 -32.37 3.73 9.98
N LYS A 634 -32.48 4.71 10.87
CA LYS A 634 -32.34 6.13 10.52
C LYS A 634 -30.89 6.58 10.71
N LEU A 635 -30.00 6.12 9.82
CA LEU A 635 -28.68 6.69 9.51
C LEU A 635 -28.19 6.07 8.20
#